data_AF-A0AAN8F0B6-F1
#
_entry.id   AF-A0AAN8F0B6-F1
#
_cell.length_a   1.000
_cell.length_b   1.000
_cell.length_c   1.000
_cell.angle_alpha   90.00
_cell.angle_beta   90.00
_cell.angle_gamma   90.00
#
_symmetry.space_group_name_H-M   'P 1'
#
loop_
_entity.id
_entity.type
_entity.pdbx_description
1 polymer ?
#
loop_
_entity_poly.entity_id
_entity_poly.type
_entity_poly.pdbx_seq_one_letter_code
_entity_poly.pdbx_strand_id
1 'polypeptide(L)'
;MTDVPATTVDVIYMSTRRKAVFDLGVTTVPPEKPPRGHLRNVPVKIEPLASTVNREEDPQTPKSPSLSSQNRFSTTEKYNNMKNYFREQIQAREGGEFSGHDAVTILDDYLEMNREQFPANNIVRRKNSVKVLEMWLRENVIRRVHPFHRDSPPLFSDSRKAIYTMNPDCDHKLYICSTPTSYNSSVERRPSRTSSFKRFFSPLRNPDRAAGMLVRSPSAMSELPSRTSRTLSLFTIEPRAKNPTDRSIEEEAQLHDAALFRLLTIVEIPMLDDLTTLPGQPAKSASLLSAILSKIGLGGTTPETDASKEEEMDDLLEGSPSIRAIVPWFQLARICAPGLYFKSNGGKLTREEIHNWAKAAVQAVRDRYSSITHRGSSPLIPTEFTPIIEAIVEQLLGKKKRKTKLALQYLCLMIPQRLRTHLTNVVQFLQRTIGTDEAVSLRNPYFLGKKGDTENFEIVFDELRPFIFPQKIGRLDQNRLIEALLELRKEGNLGEEPPELTADLKRLRESSDNAVVPVRYCEAELPTEKFDADAEVAHVLMTIIDNANIPLAEKQKKCELFKEYHPKIYEKFFSHLKW
;
A
#
# COMPACT_ATOMS: atom_id res chain seq x y z
N MET A 1 10.08 74.73 -16.52
CA MET A 1 10.96 74.78 -15.33
C MET A 1 10.37 73.78 -14.36
N THR A 2 10.87 72.57 -14.16
CA THR A 2 12.20 71.95 -14.34
C THR A 2 12.00 70.44 -14.56
N ASP A 3 13.09 69.78 -14.94
CA ASP A 3 13.18 68.59 -15.78
C ASP A 3 12.88 67.21 -15.16
N VAL A 4 12.67 66.30 -16.11
CA VAL A 4 12.54 64.82 -16.14
C VAL A 4 13.83 64.17 -15.59
N PRO A 5 13.86 62.93 -15.00
CA PRO A 5 13.85 61.74 -15.85
C PRO A 5 13.13 60.46 -15.37
N ALA A 6 12.62 59.76 -16.39
CA ALA A 6 12.28 58.36 -16.41
C ALA A 6 13.50 57.46 -16.15
N THR A 7 13.26 56.28 -15.57
CA THR A 7 14.25 55.20 -15.53
C THR A 7 13.61 53.92 -16.04
N THR A 8 14.27 53.34 -17.02
CA THR A 8 13.94 52.10 -17.73
C THR A 8 14.97 51.03 -17.33
N VAL A 9 14.60 49.75 -17.57
CA VAL A 9 15.42 48.52 -17.64
C VAL A 9 16.06 48.03 -16.29
N ASP A 10 16.11 46.74 -15.94
CA ASP A 10 16.51 45.59 -16.76
C ASP A 10 15.93 44.24 -16.33
N VAL A 11 15.74 43.42 -17.37
CA VAL A 11 15.38 42.00 -17.38
C VAL A 11 16.62 41.17 -17.08
N ILE A 12 16.60 40.30 -16.07
CA ILE A 12 17.69 39.33 -15.83
C ILE A 12 17.31 37.98 -16.44
N TYR A 13 17.87 37.72 -17.62
CA TYR A 13 18.18 36.38 -18.12
C TYR A 13 19.47 35.89 -17.46
N MET A 14 19.49 34.66 -16.93
CA MET A 14 20.73 33.95 -16.59
C MET A 14 20.68 32.55 -17.22
N SER A 15 21.36 32.44 -18.36
CA SER A 15 21.70 31.20 -19.06
C SER A 15 23.21 30.98 -18.99
N THR A 16 23.58 29.72 -18.70
CA THR A 16 24.83 28.98 -18.95
C THR A 16 26.17 29.74 -19.13
N ARG A 17 27.19 29.35 -18.33
CA ARG A 17 28.45 28.78 -18.88
C ARG A 17 29.43 28.24 -17.82
N ARG A 18 30.05 27.13 -18.24
CA ARG A 18 31.22 26.44 -17.69
C ARG A 18 32.43 27.39 -17.58
N LYS A 19 33.30 27.14 -16.60
CA LYS A 19 34.73 27.48 -16.66
C LYS A 19 35.56 26.28 -16.21
N ALA A 20 36.45 25.86 -17.10
CA ALA A 20 37.64 25.06 -16.86
C ALA A 20 38.81 25.85 -17.48
N VAL A 21 39.93 26.01 -16.76
CA VAL A 21 41.31 26.28 -17.25
C VAL A 21 42.24 25.92 -16.06
N PHE A 22 43.02 24.82 -16.13
CA PHE A 22 44.48 24.67 -16.45
C PHE A 22 45.43 25.58 -15.64
N ASP A 23 46.68 25.27 -15.32
CA ASP A 23 47.58 24.10 -15.15
C ASP A 23 49.00 24.72 -14.98
N LEU A 24 49.92 24.02 -14.29
CA LEU A 24 51.38 24.20 -14.17
C LEU A 24 51.79 23.42 -12.90
N GLY A 25 52.55 22.32 -12.88
CA GLY A 25 53.38 21.63 -13.86
C GLY A 25 54.72 21.30 -13.19
N VAL A 26 54.99 20.02 -12.83
CA VAL A 26 56.35 19.47 -12.62
C VAL A 26 56.38 17.97 -12.98
N THR A 27 57.22 17.67 -13.98
CA THR A 27 57.81 16.43 -14.54
C THR A 27 58.55 15.54 -13.48
N THR A 28 58.85 14.23 -13.57
CA THR A 28 59.05 13.23 -14.65
C THR A 28 59.40 11.83 -14.05
N VAL A 29 59.19 10.76 -14.84
CA VAL A 29 59.79 9.39 -14.87
C VAL A 29 59.18 8.25 -14.00
N PRO A 30 58.86 7.06 -14.61
CA PRO A 30 58.40 5.84 -13.94
C PRO A 30 59.47 4.72 -13.86
N PRO A 31 59.35 3.73 -12.95
CA PRO A 31 60.04 2.43 -13.05
C PRO A 31 59.03 1.26 -13.10
N GLU A 32 59.31 0.00 -13.41
CA GLU A 32 60.22 -0.73 -14.32
C GLU A 32 59.60 -2.15 -14.41
N LYS A 33 59.66 -2.84 -15.55
CA LYS A 33 59.16 -4.22 -15.71
C LYS A 33 60.19 -5.24 -15.23
N PRO A 34 59.81 -6.38 -14.63
CA PRO A 34 60.74 -7.50 -14.45
C PRO A 34 60.80 -8.43 -15.69
N PRO A 35 61.90 -9.19 -15.85
CA PRO A 35 62.41 -9.63 -17.14
C PRO A 35 61.95 -11.03 -17.60
N ARG A 36 62.06 -11.25 -18.92
CA ARG A 36 62.00 -12.56 -19.60
C ARG A 36 63.40 -13.21 -19.62
N GLY A 37 63.47 -14.50 -19.24
CA GLY A 37 64.18 -15.53 -20.01
C GLY A 37 65.46 -16.17 -19.42
N HIS A 38 65.56 -17.51 -19.65
CA HIS A 38 66.73 -18.43 -19.69
C HIS A 38 66.91 -19.32 -18.44
N LEU A 39 67.11 -20.66 -18.48
CA LEU A 39 67.65 -21.61 -19.48
C LEU A 39 67.01 -23.02 -19.37
N ARG A 40 67.04 -23.76 -20.48
CA ARG A 40 66.67 -25.18 -20.65
C ARG A 40 67.67 -26.13 -19.98
N ASN A 41 67.19 -27.30 -19.53
CA ASN A 41 67.89 -28.59 -19.60
C ASN A 41 66.84 -29.75 -19.71
N VAL A 42 66.47 -30.07 -20.96
CA VAL A 42 66.40 -31.39 -21.66
C VAL A 42 66.29 -32.70 -20.81
N PRO A 43 65.66 -33.82 -21.29
CA PRO A 43 65.02 -34.10 -22.58
C PRO A 43 63.57 -34.60 -22.55
N VAL A 44 62.93 -34.33 -23.68
CA VAL A 44 61.74 -34.94 -24.27
C VAL A 44 61.94 -36.44 -24.52
N LYS A 45 60.88 -37.25 -24.38
CA LYS A 45 60.66 -38.38 -25.29
C LYS A 45 59.18 -38.47 -25.69
N ILE A 46 58.98 -38.49 -27.00
CA ILE A 46 57.73 -38.47 -27.76
C ILE A 46 57.09 -39.87 -27.78
N GLU A 47 55.77 -39.87 -27.92
CA GLU A 47 54.81 -40.98 -28.09
C GLU A 47 55.20 -42.02 -29.16
N PRO A 48 54.51 -43.19 -29.22
CA PRO A 48 53.34 -43.23 -30.12
C PRO A 48 52.14 -44.08 -29.66
N LEU A 49 51.03 -43.76 -30.30
CA LEU A 49 49.68 -44.36 -30.34
C LEU A 49 49.60 -45.87 -30.61
N ALA A 50 48.37 -46.38 -30.42
CA ALA A 50 47.73 -47.62 -30.90
C ALA A 50 47.78 -48.83 -29.95
N SER A 51 46.82 -49.75 -29.92
CA SER A 51 45.39 -49.79 -30.23
C SER A 51 44.92 -51.19 -29.77
N THR A 52 43.71 -51.27 -29.22
CA THR A 52 42.81 -52.46 -29.19
C THR A 52 43.33 -53.79 -28.60
N VAL A 53 42.65 -54.34 -27.58
CA VAL A 53 41.70 -55.48 -27.71
C VAL A 53 41.24 -55.92 -26.31
N ASN A 54 39.92 -55.88 -26.13
CA ASN A 54 39.03 -56.67 -25.27
C ASN A 54 39.60 -57.43 -24.05
N ARG A 55 39.09 -57.10 -22.85
CA ARG A 55 38.35 -58.09 -22.04
C ARG A 55 37.44 -57.41 -21.02
N GLU A 56 36.21 -57.90 -20.99
CA GLU A 56 35.12 -57.59 -20.06
C GLU A 56 35.54 -57.86 -18.61
N GLU A 57 35.19 -56.94 -17.71
CA GLU A 57 34.48 -57.22 -16.43
C GLU A 57 34.28 -55.87 -15.71
N ASP A 58 33.06 -55.35 -15.81
CA ASP A 58 32.48 -54.34 -14.91
C ASP A 58 31.98 -55.09 -13.65
N PRO A 59 31.96 -54.48 -12.44
CA PRO A 59 30.99 -53.43 -12.22
C PRO A 59 31.48 -52.20 -11.44
N GLN A 60 31.09 -51.05 -12.00
CA GLN A 60 30.51 -49.88 -11.34
C GLN A 60 31.45 -48.86 -10.67
N THR A 61 31.90 -47.95 -11.55
CA THR A 61 32.06 -46.48 -11.45
C THR A 61 31.17 -45.70 -10.45
N PRO A 62 31.37 -44.38 -10.16
CA PRO A 62 32.20 -43.43 -10.90
C PRO A 62 33.07 -42.44 -10.10
N LYS A 63 34.12 -42.02 -10.81
CA LYS A 63 34.85 -40.76 -10.66
C LYS A 63 33.92 -39.55 -10.86
N SER A 64 34.28 -38.49 -10.16
CA SER A 64 33.91 -37.09 -10.42
C SER A 64 34.08 -36.68 -11.89
N PRO A 65 33.19 -35.81 -12.40
CA PRO A 65 33.53 -34.86 -13.45
C PRO A 65 33.36 -33.40 -12.99
N SER A 66 34.46 -32.66 -13.14
CA SER A 66 34.54 -31.32 -13.74
C SER A 66 33.28 -30.43 -13.76
N LEU A 67 33.40 -29.29 -13.06
CA LEU A 67 32.96 -27.94 -13.43
C LEU A 67 31.98 -27.87 -14.63
N SER A 68 30.69 -27.83 -14.32
CA SER A 68 29.65 -27.39 -15.25
C SER A 68 29.14 -26.01 -14.88
N SER A 69 28.94 -25.22 -15.93
CA SER A 69 28.48 -23.85 -15.98
C SER A 69 27.06 -23.63 -15.41
N GLN A 70 26.92 -22.58 -14.60
CA GLN A 70 25.69 -21.80 -14.33
C GLN A 70 24.41 -22.60 -13.99
N ASN A 71 24.39 -23.23 -12.81
CA ASN A 71 23.12 -23.54 -12.14
C ASN A 71 22.50 -22.26 -11.57
N ARG A 72 21.54 -21.68 -12.31
CA ARG A 72 20.63 -20.67 -11.74
C ARG A 72 19.62 -21.38 -10.84
N PHE A 73 19.96 -21.55 -9.56
CA PHE A 73 19.02 -22.07 -8.55
C PHE A 73 17.74 -21.24 -8.48
N SER A 74 16.59 -21.91 -8.30
CA SER A 74 15.32 -21.24 -7.99
C SER A 74 15.39 -20.54 -6.62
N THR A 75 14.58 -19.49 -6.41
CA THR A 75 14.53 -18.77 -5.12
C THR A 75 14.19 -19.68 -3.94
N THR A 76 13.30 -20.65 -4.15
CA THR A 76 12.90 -21.66 -3.16
C THR A 76 14.05 -22.61 -2.81
N GLU A 77 14.84 -23.02 -3.79
CA GLU A 77 15.97 -23.91 -3.60
C GLU A 77 17.10 -23.23 -2.82
N LYS A 78 17.42 -21.97 -3.15
CA LYS A 78 18.38 -21.16 -2.36
C LYS A 78 17.93 -21.01 -0.91
N TYR A 79 16.64 -20.78 -0.69
CA TYR A 79 16.08 -20.66 0.65
C TYR A 79 16.19 -21.95 1.46
N ASN A 80 15.91 -23.10 0.83
CA ASN A 80 16.04 -24.41 1.49
C ASN A 80 17.51 -24.77 1.75
N ASN A 81 18.43 -24.47 0.83
CA ASN A 81 19.86 -24.69 1.02
C ASN A 81 20.39 -23.87 2.21
N MET A 82 19.95 -22.61 2.33
CA MET A 82 20.29 -21.75 3.47
C MET A 82 19.75 -22.31 4.80
N LYS A 83 18.50 -22.80 4.82
CA LYS A 83 17.92 -23.45 6.01
C LYS A 83 18.64 -24.73 6.40
N ASN A 84 18.99 -25.57 5.42
CA ASN A 84 19.69 -26.83 5.66
C ASN A 84 21.09 -26.59 6.20
N TYR A 85 21.85 -25.67 5.60
CA TYR A 85 23.16 -25.27 6.10
C TYR A 85 23.08 -24.77 7.55
N PHE A 86 22.11 -23.91 7.84
CA PHE A 86 21.92 -23.39 9.19
C PHE A 86 21.59 -24.50 10.20
N ARG A 87 20.74 -25.46 9.82
CA ARG A 87 20.39 -26.62 10.64
C ARG A 87 21.61 -27.49 10.94
N GLU A 88 22.44 -27.79 9.94
CA GLU A 88 23.68 -28.56 10.10
C GLU A 88 24.64 -27.88 11.08
N GLN A 89 24.83 -26.56 10.94
CA GLN A 89 25.71 -25.78 11.82
C GLN A 89 25.23 -25.73 13.28
N ILE A 90 23.92 -25.81 13.51
CA ILE A 90 23.36 -25.86 14.87
C ILE A 90 23.39 -27.28 15.44
N GLN A 91 23.14 -28.30 14.61
CA GLN A 91 23.23 -29.70 15.03
C GLN A 91 24.65 -30.10 15.43
N ALA A 92 25.66 -29.47 14.84
CA ALA A 92 27.06 -29.62 15.25
C ALA A 92 27.36 -29.05 16.66
N ARG A 93 26.44 -28.27 17.25
CA ARG A 93 26.60 -27.71 18.60
C ARG A 93 25.91 -28.58 19.64
N GLU A 94 26.58 -28.79 20.77
CA GLU A 94 26.02 -29.51 21.92
C GLU A 94 24.75 -28.79 22.42
N GLY A 95 23.62 -29.50 22.42
CA GLY A 95 22.34 -29.01 22.94
C GLY A 95 21.41 -28.33 21.92
N GLY A 96 21.85 -28.06 20.68
CA GLY A 96 20.99 -27.49 19.62
C GLY A 96 20.46 -26.07 19.90
N GLU A 97 20.91 -25.45 20.98
CA GLU A 97 20.62 -24.06 21.34
C GLU A 97 21.69 -23.13 20.78
N PHE A 98 21.29 -21.92 20.42
CA PHE A 98 22.18 -20.91 19.86
C PHE A 98 21.73 -19.51 20.27
N SER A 99 22.69 -18.58 20.42
CA SER A 99 22.34 -17.19 20.68
C SER A 99 21.90 -16.48 19.40
N GLY A 100 21.13 -15.40 19.53
CA GLY A 100 20.74 -14.57 18.38
C GLY A 100 21.95 -14.00 17.64
N HIS A 101 23.04 -13.72 18.36
CA HIS A 101 24.30 -13.31 17.75
C HIS A 101 24.96 -14.41 16.91
N ASP A 102 24.92 -15.66 17.40
CA ASP A 102 25.46 -16.80 16.68
C ASP A 102 24.64 -17.09 15.41
N ALA A 103 23.32 -17.02 15.51
CA ALA A 103 22.43 -17.21 14.37
C ALA A 103 22.75 -16.24 13.24
N VAL A 104 22.93 -14.96 13.55
CA VAL A 104 23.28 -13.94 12.56
C VAL A 104 24.64 -14.23 11.94
N THR A 105 25.61 -14.69 12.74
CA THR A 105 26.96 -15.01 12.26
C THR A 105 26.97 -16.20 11.32
N ILE A 106 26.28 -17.29 11.66
CA ILE A 106 26.14 -18.48 10.79
C ILE A 106 25.53 -18.11 9.44
N LEU A 107 24.52 -17.22 9.46
CA LEU A 107 23.83 -16.80 8.26
C LEU A 107 24.67 -15.81 7.43
N ASP A 108 25.38 -14.89 8.07
CA ASP A 108 26.35 -14.01 7.42
C ASP A 108 27.45 -14.83 6.72
N ASP A 109 27.99 -15.85 7.38
CA ASP A 109 29.00 -16.75 6.81
C ASP A 109 28.46 -17.49 5.58
N TYR A 110 27.23 -18.01 5.64
CA TYR A 110 26.58 -18.64 4.49
C TYR A 110 26.42 -17.69 3.30
N LEU A 111 25.97 -16.46 3.58
CA LEU A 111 25.75 -15.45 2.53
C LEU A 111 27.06 -15.00 1.90
N GLU A 112 28.15 -14.88 2.66
CA GLU A 112 29.47 -14.53 2.12
C GLU A 112 30.06 -15.70 1.31
N MET A 113 29.93 -16.94 1.78
CA MET A 113 30.37 -18.15 1.05
C MET A 113 29.64 -18.32 -0.29
N ASN A 114 28.38 -17.90 -0.38
CA ASN A 114 27.54 -18.04 -1.56
C ASN A 114 27.30 -16.70 -2.28
N ARG A 115 28.17 -15.70 -2.07
CA ARG A 115 28.00 -14.33 -2.57
C ARG A 115 27.75 -14.25 -4.08
N GLU A 116 28.37 -15.12 -4.87
CA GLU A 116 28.19 -15.19 -6.33
C GLU A 116 26.78 -15.65 -6.74
N GLN A 117 26.07 -16.36 -5.87
CA GLN A 117 24.70 -16.82 -6.11
C GLN A 117 23.65 -15.76 -5.78
N PHE A 118 24.03 -14.67 -5.12
CA PHE A 118 23.16 -13.55 -4.80
C PHE A 118 23.44 -12.36 -5.75
N PRO A 119 22.41 -11.65 -6.22
CA PRO A 119 22.61 -10.55 -7.17
C PRO A 119 23.54 -9.48 -6.59
N ALA A 120 24.51 -9.03 -7.38
CA ALA A 120 25.62 -8.16 -6.96
C ALA A 120 25.20 -6.82 -6.31
N ASN A 121 23.94 -6.40 -6.49
CA ASN A 121 23.40 -5.17 -5.88
C ASN A 121 22.94 -5.36 -4.42
N ASN A 122 22.81 -6.59 -3.92
CA ASN A 122 22.52 -6.85 -2.51
C ASN A 122 23.84 -7.01 -1.75
N ILE A 123 24.38 -5.89 -1.26
CA ILE A 123 25.48 -5.92 -0.29
C ILE A 123 25.03 -6.82 0.87
N VAL A 124 25.74 -7.94 1.09
CA VAL A 124 25.56 -8.81 2.26
C VAL A 124 25.86 -7.96 3.48
N ARG A 125 24.80 -7.50 4.15
CA ARG A 125 24.88 -6.73 5.39
C ARG A 125 24.25 -7.58 6.47
N ARG A 126 24.82 -7.54 7.66
CA ARG A 126 24.30 -8.16 8.90
C ARG A 126 22.79 -7.95 9.12
N LYS A 127 22.27 -6.79 8.69
CA LYS A 127 20.83 -6.45 8.74
C LYS A 127 19.94 -7.40 7.90
N ASN A 128 20.45 -7.95 6.81
CA ASN A 128 19.71 -8.89 5.97
C ASN A 128 19.54 -10.24 6.68
N SER A 129 20.59 -10.70 7.35
CA SER A 129 20.55 -11.92 8.17
C SER A 129 19.55 -11.82 9.32
N VAL A 130 19.49 -10.66 9.97
CA VAL A 130 18.47 -10.37 11.00
C VAL A 130 17.05 -10.50 10.45
N LYS A 131 16.77 -9.98 9.24
CA LYS A 131 15.44 -10.07 8.62
C LYS A 131 15.04 -11.52 8.30
N VAL A 132 15.98 -12.32 7.80
CA VAL A 132 15.74 -13.74 7.50
C VAL A 132 15.44 -14.51 8.78
N LEU A 133 16.21 -14.26 9.85
CA LEU A 133 15.99 -14.90 11.15
C LEU A 133 14.69 -14.45 11.82
N GLU A 134 14.28 -13.20 11.61
CA GLU A 134 12.96 -12.73 12.04
C GLU A 134 11.82 -13.44 11.31
N MET A 135 11.98 -13.70 10.01
CA MET A 135 11.03 -14.50 9.24
C MET A 135 10.98 -15.95 9.73
N TRP A 136 12.13 -16.57 9.99
CA TRP A 136 12.22 -17.94 10.54
C TRP A 136 11.60 -18.06 11.92
N LEU A 137 11.67 -17.01 12.74
CA LEU A 137 10.99 -16.95 14.03
C LEU A 137 9.46 -16.91 13.87
N ARG A 138 8.96 -16.21 12.85
CA ARG A 138 7.52 -16.15 12.53
C ARG A 138 7.00 -17.44 11.89
N GLU A 139 7.83 -18.10 11.09
CA GLU A 139 7.53 -19.39 10.45
C GLU A 139 7.71 -20.59 11.41
N ASN A 140 8.06 -20.37 12.68
CA ASN A 140 8.37 -21.40 13.66
C ASN A 140 9.50 -22.36 13.21
N VAL A 141 10.42 -21.91 12.36
CA VAL A 141 11.66 -22.63 12.01
C VAL A 141 12.63 -22.59 13.19
N ILE A 142 12.71 -21.43 13.83
CA ILE A 142 13.43 -21.22 15.10
C ILE A 142 12.44 -20.77 16.16
N ARG A 143 12.68 -21.15 17.42
CA ARG A 143 11.87 -20.71 18.56
C ARG A 143 12.77 -20.20 19.68
N ARG A 144 12.28 -19.22 20.43
CA ARG A 144 13.02 -18.69 21.59
C ARG A 144 12.88 -19.68 22.76
N VAL A 145 13.99 -20.02 23.41
CA VAL A 145 13.99 -21.00 24.52
C VAL A 145 13.26 -20.46 25.75
N HIS A 146 13.34 -19.14 25.98
CA HIS A 146 12.69 -18.49 27.11
C HIS A 146 11.47 -17.68 26.63
N PRO A 147 10.23 -18.04 27.02
CA PRO A 147 9.04 -17.28 26.65
C PRO A 147 9.05 -15.90 27.30
N PHE A 148 8.75 -14.87 26.51
CA PHE A 148 8.57 -13.50 27.01
C PHE A 148 7.10 -13.29 27.38
N HIS A 149 6.84 -12.76 28.58
CA HIS A 149 5.49 -12.47 29.12
C HIS A 149 4.87 -11.18 28.53
N ARG A 150 4.88 -11.00 27.20
CA ARG A 150 4.26 -9.82 26.55
C ARG A 150 3.32 -10.23 25.43
N ASP A 151 2.17 -9.56 25.37
CA ASP A 151 1.09 -9.73 24.38
C ASP A 151 1.47 -9.28 22.95
N SER A 152 2.76 -9.12 22.64
CA SER A 152 3.27 -8.71 21.33
C SER A 152 4.03 -9.86 20.67
N PRO A 153 3.87 -10.07 19.35
CA PRO A 153 4.61 -11.11 18.63
C PRO A 153 6.12 -10.97 18.83
N PRO A 154 6.86 -12.08 19.01
CA PRO A 154 8.27 -12.03 19.36
C PRO A 154 9.11 -11.49 18.20
N LEU A 155 9.85 -10.41 18.43
CA LEU A 155 10.87 -9.91 17.50
C LEU A 155 12.18 -10.66 17.71
N PHE A 156 12.89 -10.95 16.61
CA PHE A 156 14.24 -11.52 16.68
C PHE A 156 15.24 -10.50 17.23
N SER A 157 16.20 -10.94 18.04
CA SER A 157 17.20 -10.08 18.67
C SER A 157 18.61 -10.60 18.38
N ASP A 158 19.41 -9.81 17.65
CA ASP A 158 20.86 -10.02 17.47
C ASP A 158 21.59 -9.72 18.78
N SER A 159 21.52 -10.66 19.71
CA SER A 159 22.07 -10.54 21.05
C SER A 159 22.59 -11.88 21.54
N ARG A 160 23.74 -11.86 22.22
CA ARG A 160 24.29 -13.04 22.92
C ARG A 160 23.39 -13.52 24.06
N LYS A 161 22.49 -12.67 24.56
CA LYS A 161 21.59 -12.97 25.68
C LYS A 161 20.28 -13.64 25.24
N ALA A 162 19.92 -13.53 23.97
CA ALA A 162 18.70 -14.13 23.45
C ALA A 162 19.02 -15.54 22.94
N ILE A 163 18.48 -16.58 23.58
CA ILE A 163 18.72 -17.98 23.22
C ILE A 163 17.54 -18.55 22.44
N TYR A 164 17.86 -19.24 21.35
CA TYR A 164 16.93 -19.86 20.41
C TYR A 164 17.30 -21.33 20.22
N THR A 165 16.34 -22.13 19.77
CA THR A 165 16.54 -23.53 19.36
C THR A 165 15.85 -23.76 18.02
N MET A 166 16.38 -24.70 17.24
CA MET A 166 15.67 -25.19 16.06
C MET A 166 14.40 -25.91 16.48
N ASN A 167 13.33 -25.76 15.69
CA ASN A 167 12.14 -26.56 15.88
C ASN A 167 12.37 -27.95 15.24
N PRO A 168 12.24 -29.06 15.99
CA PRO A 168 12.47 -30.41 15.47
C PRO A 168 11.35 -30.89 14.53
N ASP A 169 10.17 -30.31 14.63
CA ASP A 169 9.04 -30.64 13.76
C ASP A 169 9.31 -30.06 12.36
N CYS A 170 9.42 -30.94 11.36
CA CYS A 170 9.71 -30.66 9.96
C CYS A 170 9.04 -29.36 9.48
N ASP A 171 9.81 -28.48 8.81
CA ASP A 171 9.37 -27.26 8.11
C ASP A 171 7.86 -27.27 7.90
N HIS A 172 7.11 -26.71 8.85
CA HIS A 172 5.66 -26.72 8.72
C HIS A 172 5.34 -25.92 7.46
N LYS A 173 4.95 -26.63 6.38
CA LYS A 173 4.09 -26.04 5.35
C LYS A 173 2.96 -25.44 6.15
N LEU A 174 2.87 -24.10 6.19
CA LEU A 174 1.83 -23.33 6.88
C LEU A 174 0.54 -24.15 6.99
N TYR A 175 0.36 -24.84 8.12
CA TYR A 175 -0.96 -25.23 8.54
C TYR A 175 -1.53 -23.91 9.05
N ILE A 176 -2.16 -23.18 8.13
CA ILE A 176 -3.24 -22.28 8.51
C ILE A 176 -4.16 -23.19 9.30
N CYS A 177 -4.22 -22.99 10.62
CA CYS A 177 -5.28 -23.56 11.42
C CYS A 177 -6.57 -22.94 10.88
N SER A 178 -7.16 -23.58 9.86
CA SER A 178 -8.56 -23.45 9.55
C SER A 178 -9.28 -23.88 10.83
N THR A 179 -9.76 -22.91 11.60
CA THR A 179 -10.84 -23.19 12.54
C THR A 179 -11.94 -23.90 11.75
N PRO A 180 -12.33 -25.13 12.12
CA PRO A 180 -13.37 -25.83 11.40
C PRO A 180 -14.70 -25.16 11.73
N THR A 181 -15.17 -24.27 10.85
CA THR A 181 -16.55 -23.75 10.93
C THR A 181 -17.40 -24.57 9.98
N SER A 182 -17.84 -25.74 10.45
CA SER A 182 -18.99 -26.42 9.89
C SER A 182 -19.71 -27.15 11.00
N TYR A 183 -20.83 -26.59 11.48
CA TYR A 183 -22.13 -27.25 11.38
C TYR A 183 -23.27 -26.34 11.87
N ASN A 184 -24.26 -26.14 10.99
CA ASN A 184 -25.60 -25.69 11.34
C ASN A 184 -26.37 -26.89 11.89
N SER A 185 -26.91 -26.82 13.11
CA SER A 185 -28.25 -27.33 13.45
C SER A 185 -28.58 -27.04 14.91
N SER A 186 -29.76 -26.47 15.10
CA SER A 186 -30.59 -26.44 16.31
C SER A 186 -30.34 -27.55 17.34
N VAL A 187 -30.30 -27.19 18.63
CA VAL A 187 -31.15 -27.74 19.70
C VAL A 187 -30.88 -26.99 21.03
N GLU A 188 -31.99 -26.76 21.71
CA GLU A 188 -32.22 -26.24 23.05
C GLU A 188 -31.30 -26.74 24.21
N ARG A 189 -31.16 -25.86 25.22
CA ARG A 189 -30.97 -26.06 26.69
C ARG A 189 -29.59 -25.86 27.34
N ARG A 190 -29.61 -24.76 28.11
CA ARG A 190 -29.18 -24.52 29.52
C ARG A 190 -27.71 -24.23 29.88
N PRO A 191 -27.50 -23.32 30.87
CA PRO A 191 -26.21 -22.69 31.13
C PRO A 191 -25.43 -23.40 32.24
N SER A 192 -24.11 -23.49 32.08
CA SER A 192 -23.19 -23.84 33.17
C SER A 192 -22.21 -22.70 33.42
N ARG A 193 -22.19 -22.27 34.68
CA ARG A 193 -21.36 -21.24 35.29
C ARG A 193 -19.96 -21.79 35.58
N THR A 194 -18.92 -20.96 35.45
CA THR A 194 -17.79 -20.76 36.38
C THR A 194 -17.03 -19.51 35.87
N SER A 195 -17.06 -18.34 36.54
CA SER A 195 -16.25 -17.88 37.70
C SER A 195 -14.74 -17.94 37.40
N SER A 196 -13.95 -16.87 37.41
CA SER A 196 -13.81 -15.83 38.46
C SER A 196 -12.95 -14.63 37.99
N PHE A 197 -12.98 -13.54 38.78
CA PHE A 197 -12.21 -12.28 38.71
C PHE A 197 -12.81 -11.08 37.95
N LYS A 198 -13.86 -10.50 38.55
CA LYS A 198 -14.14 -9.06 38.54
C LYS A 198 -14.42 -8.57 39.97
N ARG A 199 -13.54 -7.73 40.52
CA ARG A 199 -13.74 -6.62 41.49
C ARG A 199 -12.52 -5.73 41.25
N PHE A 200 -12.55 -4.42 41.06
CA PHE A 200 -13.29 -3.29 41.63
C PHE A 200 -13.41 -2.27 40.47
N PHE A 201 -14.42 -1.43 40.26
CA PHE A 201 -15.09 -0.47 41.12
C PHE A 201 -16.44 -0.09 40.48
N SER A 202 -17.45 0.17 41.31
CA SER A 202 -18.66 0.90 40.92
C SER A 202 -18.93 1.96 41.99
N PRO A 203 -19.31 3.19 41.63
CA PRO A 203 -19.98 4.10 42.56
C PRO A 203 -21.50 4.07 42.37
N LEU A 204 -22.16 3.73 43.48
CA LEU A 204 -23.46 4.15 44.03
C LEU A 204 -24.55 4.71 43.10
N ARG A 205 -25.70 4.02 43.11
CA ARG A 205 -27.04 4.62 43.03
C ARG A 205 -27.60 4.77 44.45
N ASN A 206 -28.15 5.94 44.78
CA ASN A 206 -29.03 6.12 45.94
C ASN A 206 -30.49 5.89 45.54
N PRO A 207 -31.33 5.29 46.41
CA PRO A 207 -32.76 5.11 46.21
C PRO A 207 -33.62 6.08 47.04
N ASP A 208 -34.93 5.97 46.78
CA ASP A 208 -36.10 6.35 47.60
C ASP A 208 -36.65 7.79 47.52
N ARG A 209 -37.89 7.94 46.98
CA ARG A 209 -39.13 7.76 47.76
C ARG A 209 -40.40 7.80 46.88
N ALA A 210 -41.49 7.33 47.48
CA ALA A 210 -42.66 6.71 46.89
C ALA A 210 -43.93 7.59 46.83
N ALA A 211 -45.02 6.93 46.40
CA ALA A 211 -46.45 7.32 46.33
C ALA A 211 -46.84 8.06 45.04
N GLY A 212 -47.80 7.63 44.21
CA GLY A 212 -48.95 6.75 44.42
C GLY A 212 -50.22 7.55 44.15
N MET A 213 -50.89 7.32 43.02
CA MET A 213 -52.36 7.25 42.84
C MET A 213 -52.76 7.41 41.36
N LEU A 214 -53.61 6.46 40.93
CA LEU A 214 -54.48 6.50 39.76
C LEU A 214 -55.43 7.71 39.81
N VAL A 215 -55.76 8.33 38.66
CA VAL A 215 -57.15 8.60 38.21
C VAL A 215 -57.17 8.97 36.70
N ARG A 216 -58.20 8.41 36.05
CA ARG A 216 -58.85 8.60 34.74
C ARG A 216 -58.74 9.97 34.02
N SER A 217 -58.68 9.91 32.68
CA SER A 217 -59.10 10.95 31.73
C SER A 217 -60.62 11.22 31.77
N PRO A 218 -61.15 12.36 31.24
CA PRO A 218 -61.46 12.43 29.80
C PRO A 218 -61.37 13.84 29.14
N SER A 219 -61.57 13.80 27.81
CA SER A 219 -61.52 14.79 26.72
C SER A 219 -62.29 16.12 26.86
N ALA A 220 -61.90 17.15 26.09
CA ALA A 220 -62.75 17.88 25.12
C ALA A 220 -62.02 19.03 24.39
N MET A 221 -62.56 19.36 23.21
CA MET A 221 -62.09 20.19 22.11
C MET A 221 -61.87 21.69 22.40
N SER A 222 -60.97 22.33 21.65
CA SER A 222 -61.26 23.59 20.95
C SER A 222 -60.32 23.81 19.76
N GLU A 223 -60.86 24.50 18.76
CA GLU A 223 -60.43 24.58 17.36
C GLU A 223 -59.44 25.72 17.06
N LEU A 224 -58.79 25.58 15.89
CA LEU A 224 -57.90 26.41 15.04
C LEU A 224 -57.97 27.98 15.09
N PRO A 225 -57.02 28.76 14.48
CA PRO A 225 -56.34 28.48 13.19
C PRO A 225 -54.84 28.78 13.00
N SER A 226 -54.26 27.89 12.18
CA SER A 226 -53.18 28.02 11.18
C SER A 226 -52.36 29.32 11.09
N ARG A 227 -51.07 29.20 11.45
CA ARG A 227 -49.96 29.88 10.78
C ARG A 227 -48.95 28.85 10.27
N THR A 228 -48.91 28.74 8.95
CA THR A 228 -47.99 27.91 8.15
C THR A 228 -46.55 28.37 8.35
N SER A 229 -45.82 27.69 9.24
CA SER A 229 -44.36 27.66 9.18
C SER A 229 -43.97 26.43 8.37
N ARG A 230 -43.40 26.66 7.18
CA ARG A 230 -42.76 25.63 6.37
C ARG A 230 -41.50 25.19 7.10
N THR A 231 -41.62 24.20 7.97
CA THR A 231 -40.49 23.41 8.46
C THR A 231 -40.08 22.49 7.31
N LEU A 232 -38.98 22.83 6.63
CA LEU A 232 -38.27 21.87 5.80
C LEU A 232 -37.63 20.84 6.75
N SER A 233 -38.41 19.81 7.05
CA SER A 233 -37.93 18.56 7.64
C SER A 233 -36.99 17.89 6.63
N LEU A 234 -35.69 18.08 6.85
CA LEU A 234 -34.63 17.19 6.38
C LEU A 234 -34.10 16.50 7.64
N PHE A 235 -33.80 15.21 7.54
CA PHE A 235 -33.46 14.26 8.62
C PHE A 235 -34.67 13.55 9.26
N THR A 236 -35.42 12.84 8.41
CA THR A 236 -36.08 11.60 8.86
C THR A 236 -34.98 10.57 9.18
N ILE A 237 -34.74 10.35 10.47
CA ILE A 237 -33.96 9.20 10.95
C ILE A 237 -34.88 7.97 10.81
N GLU A 238 -34.69 7.21 9.73
CA GLU A 238 -35.33 5.90 9.56
C GLU A 238 -34.76 4.85 10.53
N PRO A 239 -35.57 3.84 10.91
CA PRO A 239 -35.17 2.81 11.86
C PRO A 239 -34.17 1.82 11.24
N ARG A 240 -32.89 1.99 11.61
CA ARG A 240 -31.79 1.00 11.70
C ARG A 240 -31.97 -0.30 10.87
N ALA A 241 -31.93 -0.17 9.55
CA ALA A 241 -31.48 -1.25 8.67
C ALA A 241 -30.00 -1.55 8.96
N LYS A 242 -29.54 -2.80 8.78
CA LYS A 242 -28.11 -3.16 8.88
C LYS A 242 -27.28 -2.18 8.04
N ASN A 243 -26.31 -1.50 8.65
CA ASN A 243 -25.44 -0.55 7.97
C ASN A 243 -24.80 -1.20 6.72
N PRO A 244 -24.99 -0.66 5.51
CA PRO A 244 -24.37 -1.18 4.28
C PRO A 244 -22.85 -0.90 4.19
N THR A 245 -22.20 -0.56 5.31
CA THR A 245 -20.88 0.11 5.32
C THR A 245 -19.73 -0.70 5.90
N ASP A 246 -19.94 -1.88 6.49
CA ASP A 246 -18.83 -2.78 6.86
C ASP A 246 -18.69 -3.85 5.77
N ARG A 247 -18.03 -3.49 4.67
CA ARG A 247 -17.49 -4.49 3.72
C ARG A 247 -16.51 -5.37 4.48
N SER A 248 -16.57 -6.68 4.26
CA SER A 248 -15.59 -7.59 4.87
C SER A 248 -14.20 -7.29 4.33
N ILE A 249 -13.14 -7.69 5.05
CA ILE A 249 -11.77 -7.49 4.58
C ILE A 249 -11.51 -8.23 3.26
N GLU A 250 -12.20 -9.35 3.02
CA GLU A 250 -12.18 -10.10 1.78
C GLU A 250 -12.85 -9.35 0.62
N GLU A 251 -14.00 -8.70 0.86
CA GLU A 251 -14.66 -7.86 -0.15
C GLU A 251 -13.81 -6.64 -0.52
N GLU A 252 -13.18 -6.02 0.49
CA GLU A 252 -12.22 -4.92 0.26
C GLU A 252 -10.99 -5.39 -0.51
N ALA A 253 -10.49 -6.61 -0.23
CA ALA A 253 -9.38 -7.19 -0.99
C ALA A 253 -9.76 -7.45 -2.45
N GLN A 254 -10.98 -7.93 -2.72
CA GLN A 254 -11.48 -8.11 -4.09
C GLN A 254 -11.60 -6.77 -4.83
N LEU A 255 -12.13 -5.74 -4.17
CA LEU A 255 -12.21 -4.39 -4.75
C LEU A 255 -10.80 -3.85 -5.03
N HIS A 256 -9.88 -3.99 -4.08
CA HIS A 256 -8.49 -3.57 -4.21
C HIS A 256 -7.84 -4.22 -5.44
N ASP A 257 -7.93 -5.54 -5.57
CA ASP A 257 -7.30 -6.27 -6.66
C ASP A 257 -7.90 -5.87 -8.00
N ALA A 258 -9.23 -5.77 -8.11
CA ALA A 258 -9.91 -5.34 -9.33
C ALA A 258 -9.51 -3.90 -9.72
N ALA A 259 -9.44 -2.98 -8.76
CA ALA A 259 -9.03 -1.60 -8.99
C ALA A 259 -7.55 -1.51 -9.40
N LEU A 260 -6.68 -2.29 -8.76
CA LEU A 260 -5.26 -2.38 -9.13
C LEU A 260 -5.09 -2.89 -10.55
N PHE A 261 -5.79 -3.96 -10.94
CA PHE A 261 -5.72 -4.49 -12.31
C PHE A 261 -6.11 -3.43 -13.34
N ARG A 262 -7.19 -2.68 -13.11
CA ARG A 262 -7.60 -1.58 -13.99
C ARG A 262 -6.61 -0.41 -13.99
N LEU A 263 -6.01 -0.11 -12.84
CA LEU A 263 -5.00 0.94 -12.74
C LEU A 263 -3.76 0.62 -13.59
N LEU A 264 -3.33 -0.64 -13.60
CA LEU A 264 -2.18 -1.10 -14.36
C LEU A 264 -2.36 -1.02 -15.88
N THR A 265 -3.60 -0.95 -16.37
CA THR A 265 -3.87 -0.66 -17.80
C THR A 265 -3.70 0.82 -18.14
N ILE A 266 -3.48 1.70 -17.15
CA ILE A 266 -3.39 3.15 -17.34
C ILE A 266 -1.97 3.66 -17.05
N VAL A 267 -1.29 3.05 -16.08
CA VAL A 267 0.05 3.42 -15.62
C VAL A 267 0.95 2.20 -15.54
N GLU A 268 2.18 2.36 -16.04
CA GLU A 268 3.21 1.33 -15.92
C GLU A 268 3.90 1.46 -14.57
N ILE A 269 3.91 0.39 -13.77
CA ILE A 269 4.55 0.39 -12.45
C ILE A 269 5.76 -0.55 -12.51
N PRO A 270 7.00 -0.02 -12.42
CA PRO A 270 8.21 -0.80 -12.75
C PRO A 270 8.49 -1.96 -11.77
N MET A 271 7.86 -2.02 -10.59
CA MET A 271 7.98 -3.11 -9.62
C MET A 271 6.66 -3.34 -8.88
N LEU A 272 5.98 -4.46 -9.15
CA LEU A 272 4.65 -4.81 -8.61
C LEU A 272 4.67 -5.92 -7.55
N ASP A 273 5.85 -6.45 -7.23
CA ASP A 273 6.01 -7.65 -6.40
C ASP A 273 5.43 -7.49 -4.99
N ASP A 274 5.40 -6.26 -4.48
CA ASP A 274 4.87 -5.92 -3.15
C ASP A 274 3.35 -5.61 -3.15
N LEU A 275 2.76 -5.36 -4.33
CA LEU A 275 1.36 -4.90 -4.48
C LEU A 275 0.45 -5.92 -5.16
N THR A 276 1.01 -6.94 -5.81
CA THR A 276 0.25 -7.96 -6.55
C THR A 276 0.30 -9.33 -5.87
N THR A 277 -0.85 -10.00 -5.84
CA THR A 277 -0.92 -11.44 -5.59
C THR A 277 -0.54 -12.19 -6.86
N LEU A 278 0.23 -13.26 -6.72
CA LEU A 278 0.31 -14.25 -7.80
C LEU A 278 -1.09 -14.87 -7.97
N PRO A 279 -1.53 -15.18 -9.20
CA PRO A 279 -2.81 -15.84 -9.43
C PRO A 279 -2.93 -17.09 -8.56
N GLY A 280 -3.96 -17.15 -7.69
CA GLY A 280 -4.21 -18.29 -6.79
C GLY A 280 -3.83 -18.10 -5.32
N GLN A 281 -3.29 -16.95 -4.89
CA GLN A 281 -3.09 -16.63 -3.47
C GLN A 281 -4.07 -15.56 -2.97
N PRO A 282 -5.16 -15.92 -2.26
CA PRO A 282 -6.17 -14.97 -1.77
C PRO A 282 -5.72 -14.12 -0.57
N ALA A 283 -4.50 -14.31 -0.04
CA ALA A 283 -4.12 -13.81 1.28
C ALA A 283 -3.28 -12.52 1.32
N LYS A 284 -2.61 -12.09 0.22
CA LYS A 284 -1.70 -10.93 0.34
C LYS A 284 -2.43 -9.59 0.43
N SER A 285 -3.45 -9.36 -0.39
CA SER A 285 -4.19 -8.10 -0.40
C SER A 285 -4.99 -7.89 0.89
N ALA A 286 -5.67 -8.94 1.38
CA ALA A 286 -6.32 -8.91 2.70
C ALA A 286 -5.30 -8.64 3.83
N SER A 287 -4.12 -9.27 3.79
CA SER A 287 -3.04 -9.00 4.76
C SER A 287 -2.49 -7.58 4.64
N LEU A 288 -2.35 -7.04 3.43
CA LEU A 288 -1.90 -5.67 3.19
C LEU A 288 -2.90 -4.67 3.77
N LEU A 289 -4.18 -4.83 3.43
CA LEU A 289 -5.25 -3.96 3.94
C LEU A 289 -5.39 -4.06 5.45
N SER A 290 -5.25 -5.26 6.03
CA SER A 290 -5.21 -5.47 7.48
C SER A 290 -4.00 -4.79 8.12
N ALA A 291 -2.82 -4.89 7.50
CA ALA A 291 -1.62 -4.20 7.96
C ALA A 291 -1.78 -2.68 7.90
N ILE A 292 -2.36 -2.14 6.82
CA ILE A 292 -2.69 -0.71 6.70
C ILE A 292 -3.63 -0.32 7.83
N LEU A 293 -4.74 -1.05 8.04
CA LEU A 293 -5.71 -0.75 9.09
C LEU A 293 -5.12 -0.83 10.50
N SER A 294 -4.19 -1.77 10.75
CA SER A 294 -3.52 -1.92 12.05
C SER A 294 -2.60 -0.74 12.41
N LYS A 295 -2.14 0.02 11.40
CA LYS A 295 -1.28 1.20 11.57
C LYS A 295 -2.08 2.47 11.87
N ILE A 296 -3.41 2.41 11.94
CA ILE A 296 -4.25 3.58 12.12
C ILE A 296 -4.84 3.58 13.53
N GLY A 297 -4.76 4.72 14.19
CA GLY A 297 -5.34 4.97 15.51
C GLY A 297 -6.87 5.10 15.53
N LEU A 298 -7.60 4.32 14.72
CA LEU A 298 -9.08 4.32 14.68
C LEU A 298 -9.71 3.60 15.89
N GLY A 299 -8.90 2.92 16.71
CA GLY A 299 -9.37 2.19 17.91
C GLY A 299 -9.59 3.04 19.17
N GLY A 300 -9.30 4.35 19.12
CA GLY A 300 -9.65 5.26 20.21
C GLY A 300 -11.14 5.57 20.18
N THR A 301 -11.83 5.45 21.31
CA THR A 301 -13.21 5.94 21.46
C THR A 301 -13.27 7.38 20.96
N THR A 302 -13.99 7.63 19.88
CA THR A 302 -14.49 8.97 19.57
C THR A 302 -15.14 9.50 20.84
N PRO A 303 -14.69 10.62 21.42
CA PRO A 303 -15.44 11.23 22.51
C PRO A 303 -16.83 11.48 21.95
N GLU A 304 -17.83 10.76 22.49
CA GLU A 304 -19.22 11.01 22.16
C GLU A 304 -19.52 12.43 22.62
N THR A 305 -19.91 13.28 21.67
CA THR A 305 -20.46 14.59 22.00
C THR A 305 -21.81 14.36 22.66
N ASP A 306 -22.02 14.97 23.84
CA ASP A 306 -23.32 14.94 24.50
C ASP A 306 -24.39 15.51 23.54
N ALA A 307 -25.52 14.82 23.35
CA ALA A 307 -26.56 15.23 22.41
C ALA A 307 -27.05 16.68 22.63
N SER A 308 -27.06 17.14 23.89
CA SER A 308 -27.41 18.53 24.23
C SER A 308 -26.41 19.57 23.71
N LYS A 309 -25.12 19.21 23.59
CA LYS A 309 -24.09 20.08 23.00
C LYS A 309 -24.20 20.13 21.49
N GLU A 310 -24.70 19.07 20.86
CA GLU A 310 -24.93 19.07 19.42
C GLU A 310 -26.07 20.00 19.05
N GLU A 311 -27.20 19.91 19.76
CA GLU A 311 -28.36 20.79 19.57
C GLU A 311 -28.00 22.27 19.80
N GLU A 312 -27.32 22.60 20.89
CA GLU A 312 -26.88 23.98 21.18
C GLU A 312 -25.96 24.54 20.10
N MET A 313 -25.07 23.71 19.55
CA MET A 313 -24.17 24.14 18.49
C MET A 313 -24.88 24.30 17.15
N ASP A 314 -25.85 23.45 16.84
CA ASP A 314 -26.68 23.58 15.63
C ASP A 314 -27.51 24.88 15.68
N ASP A 315 -28.16 25.14 16.82
CA ASP A 315 -28.88 26.40 17.07
C ASP A 315 -27.96 27.62 16.91
N LEU A 316 -26.72 27.52 17.41
CA LEU A 316 -25.73 28.58 17.32
C LEU A 316 -25.28 28.84 15.87
N LEU A 317 -25.06 27.79 15.09
CA LEU A 317 -24.65 27.90 13.70
C LEU A 317 -25.78 28.41 12.80
N GLU A 318 -27.02 27.98 13.04
CA GLU A 318 -28.20 28.38 12.26
C GLU A 318 -28.71 29.77 12.62
N GLY A 319 -28.66 30.14 13.90
CA GLY A 319 -29.14 31.42 14.43
C GLY A 319 -28.28 32.63 14.07
N SER A 320 -27.10 32.42 13.48
CA SER A 320 -26.08 33.44 13.32
C SER A 320 -25.91 33.89 11.86
N PRO A 321 -26.59 34.97 11.41
CA PRO A 321 -26.55 35.39 10.00
C PRO A 321 -25.15 35.78 9.50
N SER A 322 -24.28 36.25 10.39
CA SER A 322 -22.91 36.67 10.08
C SER A 322 -21.99 35.52 9.65
N ILE A 323 -22.32 34.27 9.96
CA ILE A 323 -21.51 33.10 9.61
C ILE A 323 -22.16 32.19 8.57
N ARG A 324 -23.33 32.56 8.02
CA ARG A 324 -24.09 31.71 7.09
C ARG A 324 -23.25 31.17 5.92
N ALA A 325 -22.34 31.98 5.39
CA ALA A 325 -21.45 31.58 4.28
C ALA A 325 -20.42 30.50 4.68
N ILE A 326 -20.07 30.41 5.96
CA ILE A 326 -19.05 29.51 6.51
C ILE A 326 -19.63 28.40 7.41
N VAL A 327 -20.95 28.36 7.63
CA VAL A 327 -21.62 27.23 8.32
C VAL A 327 -21.24 25.87 7.70
N PRO A 328 -21.22 25.69 6.37
CA PRO A 328 -20.82 24.42 5.77
C PRO A 328 -19.37 24.00 6.09
N TRP A 329 -18.48 24.96 6.36
CA TRP A 329 -17.13 24.67 6.84
C TRP A 329 -17.19 24.09 8.25
N PHE A 330 -17.89 24.73 9.18
CA PHE A 330 -18.01 24.24 10.57
C PHE A 330 -18.70 22.89 10.69
N GLN A 331 -19.78 22.67 9.93
CA GLN A 331 -20.44 21.36 9.86
C GLN A 331 -19.47 20.27 9.41
N LEU A 332 -18.62 20.57 8.42
CA LEU A 332 -17.63 19.63 7.93
C LEU A 332 -16.46 19.40 8.88
N ALA A 333 -16.08 20.43 9.63
CA ALA A 333 -15.11 20.32 10.70
C ALA A 333 -15.58 19.31 11.74
N ARG A 334 -16.87 19.33 12.11
CA ARG A 334 -17.47 18.36 13.04
C ARG A 334 -17.50 16.94 12.50
N ILE A 335 -17.79 16.75 11.22
CA ILE A 335 -17.71 15.42 10.59
C ILE A 335 -16.27 14.86 10.69
N CYS A 336 -15.26 15.72 10.48
CA CYS A 336 -13.86 15.33 10.60
C CYS A 336 -13.39 15.17 12.06
N ALA A 337 -13.93 15.97 12.97
CA ALA A 337 -13.60 15.99 14.39
C ALA A 337 -14.89 16.11 15.24
N PRO A 338 -15.55 14.99 15.54
CA PRO A 338 -16.85 15.00 16.25
C PRO A 338 -16.83 15.70 17.61
N GLY A 339 -15.68 15.70 18.30
CA GLY A 339 -15.52 16.40 19.58
C GLY A 339 -15.40 17.92 19.48
N LEU A 340 -15.47 18.51 18.29
CA LEU A 340 -15.46 19.97 18.09
C LEU A 340 -16.78 20.56 18.60
N TYR A 341 -16.67 21.57 19.47
CA TYR A 341 -17.82 22.28 19.99
C TYR A 341 -17.49 23.75 20.23
N PHE A 342 -18.41 24.63 19.85
CA PHE A 342 -18.29 26.08 20.04
C PHE A 342 -19.23 26.54 21.14
N LYS A 343 -18.76 27.48 21.97
CA LYS A 343 -19.60 28.18 22.95
C LYS A 343 -19.80 29.62 22.51
N SER A 344 -21.05 30.07 22.60
CA SER A 344 -21.38 31.49 22.46
C SER A 344 -21.26 32.19 23.80
N ASN A 345 -20.76 33.42 23.80
CA ASN A 345 -20.72 34.27 24.99
C ASN A 345 -22.04 35.04 25.22
N GLY A 346 -23.15 34.64 24.57
CA GLY A 346 -24.48 35.24 24.78
C GLY A 346 -24.72 36.57 24.07
N GLY A 347 -23.86 36.95 23.11
CA GLY A 347 -23.95 38.18 22.33
C GLY A 347 -23.93 37.94 20.82
N LYS A 348 -23.97 39.04 20.04
CA LYS A 348 -23.75 38.97 18.60
C LYS A 348 -22.30 38.56 18.33
N LEU A 349 -22.13 37.53 17.49
CA LEU A 349 -20.82 37.04 17.09
C LEU A 349 -19.94 38.15 16.52
N THR A 350 -18.82 38.38 17.19
CA THR A 350 -17.78 39.29 16.75
C THR A 350 -16.90 38.64 15.69
N ARG A 351 -16.21 39.45 14.87
CA ARG A 351 -15.25 38.93 13.88
C ARG A 351 -14.11 38.13 14.54
N GLU A 352 -13.72 38.54 15.74
CA GLU A 352 -12.67 37.86 16.51
C GLU A 352 -13.13 36.48 16.99
N GLU A 353 -14.37 36.36 17.46
CA GLU A 353 -14.95 35.06 17.81
C GLU A 353 -15.03 34.14 16.59
N ILE A 354 -15.50 34.64 15.44
CA ILE A 354 -15.57 33.88 14.18
C ILE A 354 -14.18 33.40 13.74
N HIS A 355 -13.18 34.28 13.83
CA HIS A 355 -11.79 33.94 13.54
C HIS A 355 -11.25 32.84 14.47
N ASN A 356 -11.53 32.96 15.78
CA ASN A 356 -11.13 31.98 16.77
C ASN A 356 -11.83 30.63 16.56
N TRP A 357 -13.11 30.64 16.16
CA TRP A 357 -13.83 29.43 15.80
C TRP A 357 -13.25 28.76 14.56
N ALA A 358 -12.91 29.53 13.52
CA ALA A 358 -12.26 28.99 12.32
C ALA A 358 -10.91 28.34 12.65
N LYS A 359 -10.08 28.99 13.48
CA LYS A 359 -8.82 28.41 13.98
C LYS A 359 -9.05 27.16 14.81
N ALA A 360 -10.01 27.18 15.74
CA ALA A 360 -10.34 26.04 16.58
C ALA A 360 -10.86 24.85 15.74
N ALA A 361 -11.65 25.10 14.70
CA ALA A 361 -12.12 24.08 13.76
C ALA A 361 -10.94 23.38 13.06
N VAL A 362 -10.02 24.15 12.49
CA VAL A 362 -8.84 23.62 11.80
C VAL A 362 -7.95 22.85 12.78
N GLN A 363 -7.74 23.39 13.98
CA GLN A 363 -6.93 22.76 15.02
C GLN A 363 -7.55 21.43 15.48
N ALA A 364 -8.86 21.36 15.71
CA ALA A 364 -9.54 20.12 16.10
C ALA A 364 -9.45 19.04 15.02
N VAL A 365 -9.61 19.43 13.74
CA VAL A 365 -9.45 18.51 12.60
C VAL A 365 -8.01 18.02 12.50
N ARG A 366 -7.04 18.92 12.63
CA ARG A 366 -5.61 18.59 12.67
C ARG A 366 -5.28 17.63 13.81
N ASP A 367 -5.72 17.91 15.02
CA ASP A 367 -5.45 17.07 16.20
C ASP A 367 -6.07 15.68 16.03
N ARG A 368 -7.28 15.61 15.46
CA ARG A 368 -7.92 14.35 15.17
C ARG A 368 -7.15 13.54 14.13
N TYR A 369 -6.77 14.13 13.00
CA TYR A 369 -6.00 13.42 11.98
C TYR A 369 -4.58 13.10 12.44
N SER A 370 -3.96 13.93 13.27
CA SER A 370 -2.71 13.62 13.95
C SER A 370 -2.83 12.37 14.83
N SER A 371 -3.95 12.20 15.55
CA SER A 371 -4.20 10.98 16.33
C SER A 371 -4.44 9.75 15.43
N ILE A 372 -5.27 9.88 14.40
CA ILE A 372 -5.63 8.77 13.50
C ILE A 372 -4.39 8.28 12.74
N THR A 373 -3.59 9.19 12.21
CA THR A 373 -2.46 8.88 11.31
C THR A 373 -1.11 8.75 12.03
N HIS A 374 -1.12 8.72 13.38
CA HIS A 374 0.10 8.73 14.20
C HIS A 374 1.07 9.85 13.82
N ARG A 375 0.57 11.09 13.83
CA ARG A 375 1.30 12.32 13.47
C ARG A 375 1.81 12.29 12.01
N GLY A 376 1.05 11.66 11.12
CA GLY A 376 1.37 11.55 9.69
C GLY A 376 2.35 10.44 9.34
N SER A 377 2.71 9.54 10.26
CA SER A 377 3.51 8.36 9.91
C SER A 377 2.72 7.33 9.11
N SER A 378 1.40 7.31 9.26
CA SER A 378 0.45 6.49 8.48
C SER A 378 -0.64 7.38 7.88
N PRO A 379 -0.34 8.15 6.82
CA PRO A 379 -1.28 9.08 6.19
C PRO A 379 -2.50 8.37 5.59
N LEU A 380 -3.56 9.14 5.31
CA LEU A 380 -4.84 8.64 4.79
C LEU A 380 -4.70 7.97 3.42
N ILE A 381 -3.80 8.46 2.57
CA ILE A 381 -3.30 7.72 1.42
C ILE A 381 -2.08 6.92 1.90
N PRO A 382 -2.17 5.58 2.04
CA PRO A 382 -1.13 4.76 2.65
C PRO A 382 0.22 4.87 1.93
N THR A 383 1.30 4.79 2.70
CA THR A 383 2.68 4.83 2.18
C THR A 383 3.03 3.68 1.25
N GLU A 384 2.31 2.56 1.38
CA GLU A 384 2.39 1.37 0.57
C GLU A 384 2.07 1.66 -0.89
N PHE A 385 1.23 2.68 -1.15
CA PHE A 385 0.86 3.10 -2.49
C PHE A 385 1.77 4.20 -3.05
N THR A 386 2.88 4.54 -2.39
CA THR A 386 3.84 5.54 -2.91
C THR A 386 4.30 5.25 -4.35
N PRO A 387 4.69 4.01 -4.72
CA PRO A 387 5.13 3.71 -6.08
C PRO A 387 4.04 3.95 -7.13
N ILE A 388 2.78 3.67 -6.77
CA ILE A 388 1.61 3.94 -7.63
C ILE A 388 1.45 5.45 -7.82
N ILE A 389 1.54 6.22 -6.75
CA ILE A 389 1.39 7.68 -6.80
C ILE A 389 2.51 8.29 -7.65
N GLU A 390 3.76 7.85 -7.46
CA GLU A 390 4.90 8.27 -8.27
C GLU A 390 4.67 7.98 -9.76
N ALA A 391 4.18 6.78 -10.11
CA ALA A 391 3.84 6.45 -11.49
C ALA A 391 2.73 7.37 -12.07
N ILE A 392 1.67 7.65 -11.30
CA ILE A 392 0.60 8.58 -11.70
C ILE A 392 1.17 10.00 -11.92
N VAL A 393 2.02 10.46 -11.02
CA VAL A 393 2.68 11.77 -11.09
C VAL A 393 3.54 11.88 -12.35
N GLU A 394 4.41 10.92 -12.58
CA GLU A 394 5.38 10.96 -13.69
C GLU A 394 4.73 10.80 -15.07
N GLN A 395 3.75 9.90 -15.19
CA GLN A 395 3.19 9.49 -16.48
C GLN A 395 1.93 10.25 -16.86
N LEU A 396 1.09 10.63 -15.89
CA LEU A 396 -0.24 11.18 -16.16
C LEU A 396 -0.41 12.64 -15.72
N LEU A 397 0.06 12.99 -14.53
CA LEU A 397 -0.24 14.26 -13.88
C LEU A 397 0.23 15.46 -14.74
N GLY A 398 -0.68 16.40 -14.99
CA GLY A 398 -0.44 17.56 -15.87
C GLY A 398 -0.42 17.27 -17.37
N LYS A 399 -0.36 15.99 -17.80
CA LYS A 399 -0.32 15.59 -19.21
C LYS A 399 -1.66 15.05 -19.71
N LYS A 400 -2.31 14.17 -18.94
CA LYS A 400 -3.50 13.42 -19.35
C LYS A 400 -4.61 13.51 -18.29
N LYS A 401 -5.21 14.70 -18.14
CA LYS A 401 -6.18 15.03 -17.07
C LYS A 401 -7.27 13.96 -16.83
N ARG A 402 -7.90 13.43 -17.90
CA ARG A 402 -8.92 12.37 -17.79
C ARG A 402 -8.34 11.06 -17.23
N LYS A 403 -7.19 10.61 -17.76
CA LYS A 403 -6.50 9.40 -17.28
C LYS A 403 -6.01 9.58 -15.83
N THR A 404 -5.52 10.77 -15.46
CA THR A 404 -5.14 11.08 -14.07
C THR A 404 -6.31 10.92 -13.12
N LYS A 405 -7.48 11.48 -13.44
CA LYS A 405 -8.69 11.35 -12.62
C LYS A 405 -9.09 9.90 -12.44
N LEU A 406 -9.15 9.15 -13.54
CA LEU A 406 -9.52 7.73 -13.50
C LEU A 406 -8.52 6.91 -12.68
N ALA A 407 -7.21 7.16 -12.84
CA ALA A 407 -6.17 6.51 -12.06
C ALA A 407 -6.29 6.83 -10.55
N LEU A 408 -6.56 8.09 -10.19
CA LEU A 408 -6.78 8.49 -8.80
C LEU A 408 -8.07 7.89 -8.22
N GLN A 409 -9.11 7.72 -9.05
CA GLN A 409 -10.34 7.05 -8.64
C GLN A 409 -10.06 5.58 -8.29
N TYR A 410 -9.33 4.85 -9.14
CA TYR A 410 -8.90 3.48 -8.81
C TYR A 410 -8.00 3.41 -7.58
N LEU A 411 -7.04 4.34 -7.43
CA LEU A 411 -6.22 4.43 -6.22
C LEU A 411 -7.08 4.62 -4.96
N CYS A 412 -8.12 5.46 -5.01
CA CYS A 412 -9.02 5.65 -3.87
C CYS A 412 -9.79 4.37 -3.50
N LEU A 413 -10.14 3.54 -4.49
CA LEU A 413 -10.82 2.26 -4.28
C LEU A 413 -9.91 1.18 -3.70
N MET A 414 -8.59 1.29 -3.93
CA MET A 414 -7.60 0.43 -3.28
C MET A 414 -7.40 0.77 -1.79
N ILE A 415 -7.81 1.96 -1.35
CA ILE A 415 -7.71 2.37 0.06
C ILE A 415 -8.86 1.73 0.85
N PRO A 416 -8.59 1.11 2.03
CA PRO A 416 -9.63 0.55 2.88
C PRO A 416 -10.79 1.53 3.14
N GLN A 417 -12.03 1.06 3.08
CA GLN A 417 -13.24 1.91 3.17
C GLN A 417 -13.21 2.90 4.35
N ARG A 418 -12.72 2.47 5.52
CA ARG A 418 -12.59 3.33 6.72
C ARG A 418 -11.68 4.54 6.46
N LEU A 419 -10.53 4.32 5.84
CA LEU A 419 -9.62 5.40 5.43
C LEU A 419 -10.23 6.23 4.31
N ARG A 420 -10.87 5.59 3.34
CA ARG A 420 -11.51 6.25 2.20
C ARG A 420 -12.58 7.24 2.66
N THR A 421 -13.38 6.89 3.67
CA THR A 421 -14.36 7.80 4.28
C THR A 421 -13.68 9.02 4.89
N HIS A 422 -12.59 8.83 5.63
CA HIS A 422 -11.79 9.94 6.17
C HIS A 422 -11.17 10.81 5.07
N LEU A 423 -10.64 10.20 4.02
CA LEU A 423 -10.10 10.91 2.85
C LEU A 423 -11.19 11.75 2.17
N THR A 424 -12.36 11.17 1.93
CA THR A 424 -13.51 11.90 1.37
C THR A 424 -13.89 13.06 2.28
N ASN A 425 -14.01 12.85 3.59
CA ASN A 425 -14.36 13.88 4.56
C ASN A 425 -13.34 15.04 4.59
N VAL A 426 -12.03 14.75 4.59
CA VAL A 426 -11.01 15.80 4.63
C VAL A 426 -10.91 16.57 3.32
N VAL A 427 -11.00 15.90 2.17
CA VAL A 427 -11.11 16.57 0.86
C VAL A 427 -12.38 17.43 0.85
N GLN A 428 -13.43 16.92 1.48
CA GLN A 428 -14.70 17.59 1.55
C GLN A 428 -14.65 18.87 2.40
N PHE A 429 -13.95 18.80 3.53
CA PHE A 429 -13.61 19.92 4.40
C PHE A 429 -12.75 20.97 3.68
N LEU A 430 -11.67 20.54 3.00
CA LEU A 430 -10.79 21.44 2.24
C LEU A 430 -11.55 22.23 1.16
N GLN A 431 -12.46 21.60 0.42
CA GLN A 431 -13.24 22.35 -0.57
C GLN A 431 -14.13 23.42 0.07
N ARG A 432 -14.60 23.22 1.32
CA ARG A 432 -15.47 24.18 2.01
C ARG A 432 -14.72 25.39 2.54
N THR A 433 -13.39 25.38 2.53
CA THR A 433 -12.58 26.56 2.88
C THR A 433 -12.30 27.45 1.65
N ILE A 434 -12.49 26.95 0.43
CA ILE A 434 -12.30 27.70 -0.81
C ILE A 434 -13.32 28.85 -0.90
N GLY A 435 -12.84 30.08 -1.10
CA GLY A 435 -13.68 31.26 -1.28
C GLY A 435 -14.37 31.74 0.00
N THR A 436 -13.88 31.33 1.17
CA THR A 436 -14.39 31.78 2.47
C THR A 436 -13.69 33.03 3.00
N ASP A 437 -12.67 33.49 2.30
CA ASP A 437 -11.77 34.57 2.67
C ASP A 437 -12.50 35.93 2.84
N GLU A 438 -13.62 36.12 2.15
CA GLU A 438 -14.50 37.30 2.32
C GLU A 438 -15.28 37.29 3.63
N ALA A 439 -15.49 36.11 4.23
CA ALA A 439 -16.27 35.93 5.44
C ALA A 439 -15.40 35.74 6.70
N VAL A 440 -14.24 35.11 6.54
CA VAL A 440 -13.27 34.88 7.62
C VAL A 440 -11.87 34.79 7.04
N SER A 441 -10.86 35.29 7.74
CA SER A 441 -9.45 35.05 7.41
C SER A 441 -8.78 34.29 8.54
N LEU A 442 -8.05 33.23 8.22
CA LEU A 442 -7.24 32.50 9.19
C LEU A 442 -5.96 33.24 9.60
N ARG A 443 -5.52 34.23 8.82
CA ARG A 443 -4.32 35.02 9.16
C ARG A 443 -4.60 36.08 10.20
N ASN A 444 -5.67 36.85 10.00
CA ASN A 444 -5.97 37.98 10.86
C ASN A 444 -7.49 38.23 10.92
N PRO A 445 -8.07 38.42 12.13
CA PRO A 445 -9.51 38.67 12.28
C PRO A 445 -10.01 39.96 11.59
N TYR A 446 -9.13 40.89 11.25
CA TYR A 446 -9.49 42.20 10.68
C TYR A 446 -9.18 42.37 9.19
N PHE A 447 -8.50 41.40 8.57
CA PHE A 447 -8.17 41.44 7.14
C PHE A 447 -8.92 40.34 6.42
N LEU A 448 -9.98 40.71 5.71
CA LEU A 448 -10.73 39.80 4.85
C LEU A 448 -10.12 39.80 3.46
N GLY A 449 -10.06 38.63 2.84
CA GLY A 449 -9.64 38.47 1.46
C GLY A 449 -10.68 39.01 0.48
N LYS A 450 -10.33 39.01 -0.80
CA LYS A 450 -11.22 39.33 -1.91
C LYS A 450 -11.93 38.08 -2.41
N LYS A 451 -13.02 38.28 -3.14
CA LYS A 451 -13.71 37.19 -3.84
C LYS A 451 -12.75 36.41 -4.73
N GLY A 452 -12.72 35.10 -4.52
CA GLY A 452 -11.88 34.20 -5.32
C GLY A 452 -10.47 34.02 -4.76
N ASP A 453 -10.13 34.67 -3.65
CA ASP A 453 -8.93 34.30 -2.89
C ASP A 453 -9.08 32.86 -2.37
N THR A 454 -7.93 32.19 -2.20
CA THR A 454 -7.83 30.79 -1.75
C THR A 454 -6.88 30.67 -0.56
N GLU A 455 -6.63 31.76 0.16
CA GLU A 455 -5.65 31.81 1.24
C GLU A 455 -6.04 30.88 2.40
N ASN A 456 -7.32 30.87 2.79
CA ASN A 456 -7.84 29.93 3.78
C ASN A 456 -7.65 28.47 3.33
N PHE A 457 -7.86 28.17 2.04
CA PHE A 457 -7.61 26.83 1.51
C PHE A 457 -6.14 26.44 1.62
N GLU A 458 -5.23 27.32 1.20
CA GLU A 458 -3.79 27.06 1.25
C GLU A 458 -3.29 26.83 2.68
N ILE A 459 -3.73 27.66 3.63
CA ILE A 459 -3.37 27.52 5.05
C ILE A 459 -3.86 26.17 5.61
N VAL A 460 -5.12 25.84 5.38
CA VAL A 460 -5.70 24.59 5.89
C VAL A 460 -5.09 23.37 5.21
N PHE A 461 -4.83 23.45 3.91
CA PHE A 461 -4.17 22.37 3.19
C PHE A 461 -2.73 22.16 3.67
N ASP A 462 -1.97 23.23 3.89
CA ASP A 462 -0.61 23.16 4.42
C ASP A 462 -0.58 22.46 5.80
N GLU A 463 -1.54 22.75 6.68
CA GLU A 463 -1.67 22.12 8.01
C GLU A 463 -2.07 20.63 7.95
N LEU A 464 -2.91 20.25 6.99
CA LEU A 464 -3.44 18.89 6.88
C LEU A 464 -2.65 17.96 5.95
N ARG A 465 -1.82 18.53 5.06
CA ARG A 465 -1.02 17.81 4.07
C ARG A 465 -0.28 16.59 4.64
N PRO A 466 0.42 16.66 5.79
CA PRO A 466 1.17 15.53 6.32
C PRO A 466 0.31 14.31 6.68
N PHE A 467 -1.00 14.51 6.86
CA PHE A 467 -1.94 13.45 7.19
C PHE A 467 -2.65 12.88 5.96
N ILE A 468 -2.65 13.60 4.83
CA ILE A 468 -3.32 13.18 3.60
C ILE A 468 -2.39 12.35 2.73
N PHE A 469 -1.17 12.84 2.48
CA PHE A 469 -0.24 12.27 1.50
C PHE A 469 1.01 11.68 2.16
N PRO A 470 1.63 10.64 1.55
CA PRO A 470 2.97 10.20 1.91
C PRO A 470 4.01 11.33 1.75
N GLN A 471 4.87 11.49 2.76
CA GLN A 471 5.90 12.55 2.78
C GLN A 471 6.95 12.44 1.67
N LYS A 472 7.09 11.27 1.06
CA LYS A 472 8.00 11.04 -0.08
C LYS A 472 7.55 11.79 -1.34
N ILE A 473 6.26 12.05 -1.49
CA ILE A 473 5.72 12.75 -2.65
C ILE A 473 6.06 14.24 -2.53
N GLY A 474 6.61 14.83 -3.60
CA GLY A 474 7.00 16.24 -3.63
C GLY A 474 5.82 17.18 -3.37
N ARG A 475 6.07 18.31 -2.69
CA ARG A 475 5.02 19.29 -2.34
C ARG A 475 4.24 19.80 -3.55
N LEU A 476 4.92 20.05 -4.67
CA LEU A 476 4.29 20.49 -5.92
C LEU A 476 3.33 19.43 -6.46
N ASP A 477 3.70 18.16 -6.38
CA ASP A 477 2.88 17.06 -6.87
C ASP A 477 1.70 16.82 -5.94
N GLN A 478 1.88 16.94 -4.62
CA GLN A 478 0.78 16.91 -3.66
C GLN A 478 -0.26 18.02 -3.93
N ASN A 479 0.17 19.23 -4.32
CA ASN A 479 -0.75 20.31 -4.71
C ASN A 479 -1.59 19.91 -5.94
N ARG A 480 -0.95 19.36 -6.98
CA ARG A 480 -1.65 18.90 -8.19
C ARG A 480 -2.56 17.70 -7.94
N LEU A 481 -2.16 16.80 -7.05
CA LEU A 481 -2.96 15.66 -6.63
C LEU A 481 -4.21 16.11 -5.86
N ILE A 482 -4.09 17.06 -4.92
CA ILE A 482 -5.27 17.55 -4.19
C ILE A 482 -6.24 18.29 -5.12
N GLU A 483 -5.74 19.05 -6.11
CA GLU A 483 -6.58 19.67 -7.14
C GLU A 483 -7.40 18.61 -7.89
N ALA A 484 -6.76 17.52 -8.32
CA ALA A 484 -7.44 16.43 -9.01
C ALA A 484 -8.47 15.70 -8.12
N LEU A 485 -8.17 15.50 -6.83
CA LEU A 485 -9.11 14.94 -5.85
C LEU A 485 -10.32 15.86 -5.61
N LEU A 486 -10.10 17.17 -5.54
CA LEU A 486 -11.18 18.16 -5.41
C LEU A 486 -12.08 18.17 -6.66
N GLU A 487 -11.50 18.01 -7.85
CA GLU A 487 -12.28 17.87 -9.08
C GLU A 487 -13.10 16.58 -9.10
N LEU A 488 -12.52 15.44 -8.74
CA LEU A 488 -13.24 14.16 -8.61
C LEU A 488 -14.41 14.29 -7.64
N ARG A 489 -14.21 14.97 -6.50
CA ARG A 489 -15.29 15.22 -5.54
C ARG A 489 -16.40 16.07 -6.16
N LYS A 490 -16.05 17.18 -6.84
CA LYS A 490 -17.05 18.06 -7.46
C LYS A 490 -17.92 17.31 -8.48
N GLU A 491 -17.34 16.33 -9.15
CA GLU A 491 -18.04 15.45 -10.10
C GLU A 491 -18.84 14.32 -9.42
N GLY A 492 -18.70 14.14 -8.10
CA GLY A 492 -19.34 13.04 -7.37
C GLY A 492 -18.65 11.69 -7.55
N ASN A 493 -17.45 11.65 -8.12
CA ASN A 493 -16.74 10.42 -8.48
C ASN A 493 -15.70 9.99 -7.42
N LEU A 494 -15.47 10.79 -6.38
CA LEU A 494 -14.46 10.48 -5.36
C LEU A 494 -14.92 9.31 -4.48
N GLY A 495 -14.29 8.15 -4.67
CA GLY A 495 -14.59 6.93 -3.92
C GLY A 495 -15.71 6.07 -4.52
N GLU A 496 -16.30 6.52 -5.63
CA GLU A 496 -17.29 5.76 -6.40
C GLU A 496 -16.62 4.77 -7.36
N GLU A 497 -17.27 3.64 -7.60
CA GLU A 497 -16.79 2.59 -8.50
C GLU A 497 -17.08 2.98 -9.97
N PRO A 498 -16.06 3.05 -10.85
CA PRO A 498 -16.28 3.24 -12.28
C PRO A 498 -17.16 2.12 -12.85
N PRO A 499 -18.02 2.42 -13.84
CA PRO A 499 -18.98 1.45 -14.39
C PRO A 499 -18.28 0.19 -14.94
N GLU A 500 -17.07 0.34 -15.49
CA GLU A 500 -16.26 -0.78 -15.97
C GLU A 500 -15.86 -1.72 -14.83
N LEU A 501 -15.51 -1.17 -13.66
CA LEU A 501 -15.13 -1.95 -12.49
C LEU A 501 -16.34 -2.66 -11.89
N THR A 502 -17.48 -1.98 -11.80
CA THR A 502 -18.74 -2.56 -11.33
C THR A 502 -19.15 -3.75 -12.20
N ALA A 503 -19.01 -3.63 -13.53
CA ALA A 503 -19.28 -4.72 -14.46
C ALA A 503 -18.31 -5.90 -14.28
N ASP A 504 -17.03 -5.63 -13.99
CA ASP A 504 -16.05 -6.69 -13.73
C ASP A 504 -16.32 -7.42 -12.43
N LEU A 505 -16.57 -6.69 -11.33
CA LEU A 505 -16.91 -7.28 -10.04
C LEU A 505 -18.21 -8.10 -10.11
N LYS A 506 -19.21 -7.62 -10.86
CA LYS A 506 -20.44 -8.38 -11.11
C LYS A 506 -20.15 -9.69 -11.84
N ARG A 507 -19.37 -9.65 -12.92
CA ARG A 507 -18.95 -10.85 -13.66
C ARG A 507 -18.19 -11.84 -12.77
N LEU A 508 -17.31 -11.33 -11.91
CA LEU A 508 -16.49 -12.14 -11.00
C LEU A 508 -17.32 -12.83 -9.91
N ARG A 509 -18.41 -12.18 -9.45
CA ARG A 509 -19.38 -12.75 -8.52
C ARG A 509 -20.30 -13.79 -9.18
N GLU A 510 -20.68 -13.55 -10.44
CA GLU A 510 -21.54 -14.45 -11.22
C GLU A 510 -20.80 -15.71 -11.69
N SER A 511 -19.47 -15.66 -11.78
CA SER A 511 -18.64 -16.74 -12.31
C SER A 511 -18.09 -17.70 -11.25
N SER A 512 -18.75 -17.87 -10.11
CA SER A 512 -18.24 -18.64 -8.96
C SER A 512 -17.84 -20.10 -9.26
N ASP A 513 -18.23 -20.65 -10.41
CA ASP A 513 -17.92 -22.02 -10.84
C ASP A 513 -16.87 -22.17 -11.95
N ASN A 514 -16.31 -21.09 -12.49
CA ASN A 514 -15.22 -21.19 -13.46
C ASN A 514 -14.13 -20.19 -13.14
N ALA A 515 -12.87 -20.65 -13.14
CA ALA A 515 -11.68 -19.82 -13.01
C ALA A 515 -11.68 -18.73 -14.10
N VAL A 516 -12.28 -17.58 -13.79
CA VAL A 516 -12.29 -16.45 -14.70
C VAL A 516 -10.87 -15.97 -14.84
N VAL A 517 -10.37 -16.17 -16.06
CA VAL A 517 -9.11 -15.65 -16.54
C VAL A 517 -9.08 -14.14 -16.26
N PRO A 518 -8.04 -13.64 -15.56
CA PRO A 518 -7.89 -12.22 -15.28
C PRO A 518 -8.01 -11.42 -16.58
N VAL A 519 -8.66 -10.26 -16.50
CA VAL A 519 -8.73 -9.26 -17.58
C VAL A 519 -7.33 -9.11 -18.17
N ARG A 520 -7.18 -9.52 -19.44
CA ARG A 520 -5.88 -9.57 -20.12
C ARG A 520 -5.32 -8.15 -20.22
N TYR A 521 -4.02 -8.03 -19.96
CA TYR A 521 -3.21 -6.81 -19.97
C TYR A 521 -3.08 -6.13 -21.35
N CYS A 522 -3.77 -6.63 -22.37
CA CYS A 522 -3.76 -6.00 -23.68
C CYS A 522 -4.87 -4.97 -23.71
N GLU A 523 -4.53 -3.71 -23.98
CA GLU A 523 -5.50 -2.71 -24.42
C GLU A 523 -6.43 -3.39 -25.43
N ALA A 524 -7.74 -3.36 -25.16
CA ALA A 524 -8.72 -3.67 -26.17
C ALA A 524 -8.65 -2.55 -27.21
N GLU A 525 -7.63 -2.61 -28.07
CA GLU A 525 -7.74 -1.98 -29.37
C GLU A 525 -9.03 -2.49 -30.00
N LEU A 526 -9.79 -1.54 -30.54
CA LEU A 526 -11.02 -1.78 -31.29
C LEU A 526 -10.86 -3.04 -32.14
N PRO A 527 -11.91 -3.87 -32.29
CA PRO A 527 -11.83 -5.10 -33.05
C PRO A 527 -11.46 -4.74 -34.50
N THR A 528 -10.18 -4.70 -34.82
CA THR A 528 -9.71 -4.85 -36.18
C THR A 528 -10.19 -6.23 -36.59
N GLU A 529 -11.12 -6.28 -37.53
CA GLU A 529 -11.81 -7.47 -38.03
C GLU A 529 -10.87 -8.58 -38.58
N LYS A 530 -9.57 -8.54 -38.30
CA LYS A 530 -8.54 -9.43 -38.85
C LYS A 530 -7.38 -9.76 -37.88
N PHE A 531 -7.57 -9.71 -36.56
CA PHE A 531 -6.53 -10.24 -35.66
C PHE A 531 -6.63 -11.77 -35.59
N ASP A 532 -5.80 -12.48 -36.37
CA ASP A 532 -5.63 -13.93 -36.26
C ASP A 532 -4.52 -14.23 -35.25
N ALA A 533 -4.92 -14.55 -34.02
CA ALA A 533 -3.99 -14.89 -32.94
C ALA A 533 -3.09 -16.09 -33.30
N ASP A 534 -3.57 -17.03 -34.11
CA ASP A 534 -2.76 -18.16 -34.54
C ASP A 534 -1.66 -17.71 -35.51
N ALA A 535 -1.95 -16.71 -36.36
CA ALA A 535 -0.98 -16.14 -37.30
C ALA A 535 0.12 -15.34 -36.57
N GLU A 536 -0.22 -14.61 -35.52
CA GLU A 536 0.78 -13.87 -34.71
C GLU A 536 1.69 -14.81 -33.91
N VAL A 537 1.11 -15.83 -33.28
CA VAL A 537 1.89 -16.86 -32.58
C VAL A 537 2.79 -17.62 -33.55
N ALA A 538 2.33 -17.88 -34.78
CA ALA A 538 3.17 -18.41 -35.83
C ALA A 538 4.28 -17.43 -36.26
N HIS A 539 3.97 -16.15 -36.42
CA HIS A 539 4.96 -15.12 -36.79
C HIS A 539 6.14 -15.05 -35.82
N VAL A 540 5.89 -15.21 -34.51
CA VAL A 540 6.96 -15.27 -33.50
C VAL A 540 7.92 -16.43 -33.77
N LEU A 541 7.41 -17.63 -34.06
CA LEU A 541 8.27 -18.77 -34.39
C LEU A 541 9.01 -18.55 -35.71
N MET A 542 8.35 -18.00 -36.73
CA MET A 542 8.97 -17.64 -38.02
C MET A 542 10.16 -16.69 -37.80
N THR A 543 9.98 -15.67 -36.96
CA THR A 543 11.02 -14.70 -36.63
C THR A 543 12.23 -15.38 -35.94
N ILE A 544 11.99 -16.39 -35.12
CA ILE A 544 13.05 -17.19 -34.47
C ILE A 544 13.80 -18.05 -35.51
N ILE A 545 13.07 -18.66 -36.45
CA ILE A 545 13.63 -19.49 -37.52
C ILE A 545 14.48 -18.62 -38.47
N ASP A 546 14.02 -17.43 -38.82
CA ASP A 546 14.69 -16.53 -39.76
C ASP A 546 15.87 -15.77 -39.13
N ASN A 547 15.97 -15.75 -37.80
CA ASN A 547 17.04 -15.03 -37.11
C ASN A 547 18.42 -15.67 -37.34
N ALA A 548 19.29 -14.99 -38.09
CA ALA A 548 20.64 -15.46 -38.42
C ALA A 548 21.57 -15.62 -37.20
N ASN A 549 21.25 -14.98 -36.06
CA ASN A 549 22.07 -15.03 -34.85
C ASN A 549 21.79 -16.27 -33.97
N ILE A 550 20.75 -17.06 -34.29
CA ILE A 550 20.39 -18.25 -33.53
C ILE A 550 20.99 -19.49 -34.22
N PRO A 551 21.75 -20.35 -33.49
CA PRO A 551 22.28 -21.59 -34.05
C PRO A 551 21.18 -22.55 -34.51
N LEU A 552 21.45 -23.34 -35.55
CA LEU A 552 20.48 -24.28 -36.14
C LEU A 552 19.91 -25.27 -35.13
N ALA A 553 20.76 -25.83 -34.26
CA ALA A 553 20.34 -26.77 -33.22
C ALA A 553 19.36 -26.14 -32.21
N GLU A 554 19.51 -24.85 -31.92
CA GLU A 554 18.61 -24.12 -31.02
C GLU A 554 17.28 -23.79 -31.71
N LYS A 555 17.31 -23.49 -33.02
CA LYS A 555 16.09 -23.33 -33.83
C LYS A 555 15.27 -24.61 -33.88
N GLN A 556 15.92 -25.74 -34.17
CA GLN A 556 15.29 -27.06 -34.18
C GLN A 556 14.63 -27.36 -32.82
N LYS A 557 15.37 -27.17 -31.72
CA LYS A 557 14.84 -27.39 -30.36
C LYS A 557 13.62 -26.50 -30.06
N LYS A 558 13.66 -25.22 -30.44
CA LYS A 558 12.52 -24.30 -30.24
C LYS A 558 11.32 -24.67 -31.12
N CYS A 559 11.55 -25.16 -32.34
CA CYS A 559 10.48 -25.67 -33.20
C CYS A 559 9.84 -26.96 -32.68
N GLU A 560 10.62 -27.90 -32.16
CA GLU A 560 10.09 -29.11 -31.54
C GLU A 560 9.26 -28.77 -30.30
N LEU A 561 9.76 -27.87 -29.45
CA LEU A 561 9.04 -27.38 -28.29
C LEU A 561 7.71 -26.68 -28.69
N PHE A 562 7.75 -25.85 -29.73
CA PHE A 562 6.54 -25.21 -30.26
C PHE A 562 5.55 -26.22 -30.84
N LYS A 563 6.01 -27.28 -31.52
CA LYS A 563 5.17 -28.36 -32.03
C LYS A 563 4.48 -29.12 -30.89
N GLU A 564 5.17 -29.31 -29.76
CA GLU A 564 4.62 -29.95 -28.56
C GLU A 564 3.52 -29.09 -27.92
N TYR A 565 3.76 -27.79 -27.72
CA TYR A 565 2.82 -26.90 -27.05
C TYR A 565 1.68 -26.37 -27.94
N HIS A 566 1.92 -26.22 -29.25
CA HIS A 566 0.97 -25.64 -30.21
C HIS A 566 0.82 -26.49 -31.49
N PRO A 567 0.41 -27.77 -31.38
CA PRO A 567 0.44 -28.71 -32.50
C PRO A 567 -0.42 -28.29 -33.70
N LYS A 568 -1.60 -27.69 -33.44
CA LYS A 568 -2.53 -27.23 -34.50
C LYS A 568 -1.97 -26.04 -35.32
N ILE A 569 -1.31 -25.10 -34.64
CA ILE A 569 -0.68 -23.94 -35.29
C ILE A 569 0.54 -24.42 -36.07
N TYR A 570 1.33 -25.34 -35.50
CA TYR A 570 2.46 -25.95 -36.17
C TYR A 570 2.04 -26.68 -37.45
N GLU A 571 0.98 -27.48 -37.41
CA GLU A 571 0.46 -28.19 -38.58
C GLU A 571 -0.03 -27.23 -39.67
N LYS A 572 -0.73 -26.15 -39.28
CA LYS A 572 -1.27 -25.14 -40.19
C LYS A 572 -0.19 -24.31 -40.89
N PHE A 573 0.86 -23.89 -40.18
CA PHE A 573 1.84 -22.93 -40.69
C PHE A 573 3.23 -23.52 -40.99
N PHE A 574 3.61 -24.64 -40.37
CA PHE A 574 4.99 -25.14 -40.35
C PHE A 574 5.13 -26.62 -40.74
N SER A 575 4.05 -27.27 -41.18
CA SER A 575 4.06 -28.68 -41.63
C SER A 575 4.99 -28.94 -42.82
N HIS A 576 5.35 -27.90 -43.58
CA HIS A 576 6.27 -27.97 -44.70
C HIS A 576 7.76 -27.91 -44.29
N LEU A 577 8.08 -27.53 -43.05
CA LEU A 577 9.45 -27.49 -42.57
C LEU A 577 9.99 -28.91 -42.36
N LYS A 578 11.05 -29.23 -43.11
CA LYS A 578 11.89 -30.41 -42.90
C LYS A 578 13.27 -29.91 -42.50
N TRP A 579 13.69 -30.30 -41.29
CA TRP A 579 14.95 -29.89 -40.69
C TRP A 579 16.11 -30.78 -41.11
#